data_AF-A0A931YZB7-F1
#
_entry.id   AF-A0A931YZB7-F1
#
_cell.length_a   1.000
_cell.length_b   1.000
_cell.length_c   1.000
_cell.angle_alpha   90.00
_cell.angle_beta   90.00
_cell.angle_gamma   90.00
#
_symmetry.space_group_name_H-M   'P 1'
#
loop_
_entity.id
_entity.type
_entity.pdbx_description
1 polymer ?
#
loop_
_entity_poly.entity_id
_entity_poly.type
_entity_poly.pdbx_seq_one_letter_code
_entity_poly.pdbx_strand_id
1 'polypeptide(L)'
;YNFSDARAKASAIKEVEHAGDQVTHEIMRRLNTTFITPLDREDIHELATRLDDVLDYIEAAAERLVVYHIKEPTSACRAMADVIVAQVASVDHCIRSLRTMDPGFHEHAVEVNRLENRADSLLRETLAAMFEESADAIEVIKWKEIYETLETVTDRCEDVANVIEGIILKMA
;
A
#
# COMPACT_ATOMS: atom_id res chain seq x y z
N TYR A 1 -9.21 4.35 17.29
CA TYR A 1 -9.16 5.30 16.14
C TYR A 1 -9.58 6.69 16.58
N ASN A 2 -8.64 7.60 16.86
CA ASN A 2 -8.96 9.02 17.05
C ASN A 2 -8.90 9.71 15.67
N PHE A 3 -9.99 10.29 15.20
CA PHE A 3 -10.06 11.00 13.91
C PHE A 3 -9.98 12.53 14.05
N SER A 4 -9.74 13.05 15.25
CA SER A 4 -9.42 14.48 15.43
C SER A 4 -8.20 14.86 14.59
N ASP A 5 -8.16 16.12 14.16
CA ASP A 5 -7.00 16.70 13.48
C ASP A 5 -6.64 15.95 12.18
N ALA A 6 -7.64 15.46 11.44
CA ALA A 6 -7.46 14.70 10.19
C ALA A 6 -6.50 15.40 9.21
N ARG A 7 -6.58 16.73 9.09
CA ARG A 7 -5.65 17.51 8.26
C ARG A 7 -4.20 17.43 8.73
N ALA A 8 -3.95 17.50 10.04
CA ALA A 8 -2.60 17.39 10.59
C ALA A 8 -2.03 15.97 10.37
N LYS A 9 -2.87 14.94 10.49
CA LYS A 9 -2.49 13.55 10.23
C LYS A 9 -2.21 13.29 8.75
N ALA A 10 -3.07 13.79 7.85
CA ALA A 10 -2.84 13.70 6.41
C ALA A 10 -1.54 14.43 6.01
N SER A 11 -1.29 15.61 6.57
CA SER A 11 -0.02 16.32 6.38
C SER A 11 1.18 15.50 6.87
N ALA A 12 1.07 14.83 8.01
CA ALA A 12 2.16 13.97 8.50
C ALA A 12 2.39 12.75 7.61
N ILE A 13 1.34 12.16 7.03
CA ILE A 13 1.45 11.06 6.06
C ILE A 13 2.14 11.57 4.79
N LYS A 14 1.77 12.76 4.31
CA LYS A 14 2.42 13.41 3.15
C LYS A 14 3.92 13.64 3.36
N GLU A 15 4.33 14.06 4.56
CA GLU A 15 5.78 14.20 4.84
C GLU A 15 6.51 12.85 4.81
N VAL A 16 5.83 11.74 5.16
CA VAL A 16 6.40 10.39 5.06
C VAL A 16 6.49 9.93 3.61
N GLU A 17 5.46 10.15 2.80
CA GLU A 17 5.48 9.89 1.35
C GLU A 17 6.60 10.68 0.67
N HIS A 18 6.74 11.98 0.97
CA HIS A 18 7.81 12.80 0.39
C HIS A 18 9.21 12.33 0.79
N ALA A 19 9.37 11.79 2.00
CA ALA A 19 10.62 11.16 2.40
C ALA A 19 10.87 9.84 1.65
N GLY A 20 9.81 9.08 1.34
CA GLY A 20 9.83 7.90 0.46
C GLY A 20 10.30 8.22 -0.95
N ASP A 21 9.67 9.21 -1.60
CA ASP A 21 10.05 9.73 -2.92
C ASP A 21 11.54 10.04 -3.01
N GLN A 22 12.08 10.72 -1.98
CA GLN A 22 13.49 11.09 -1.93
C GLN A 22 14.40 9.85 -1.89
N VAL A 23 13.99 8.80 -1.17
CA VAL A 23 14.70 7.52 -1.13
C VAL A 23 14.63 6.83 -2.50
N THR A 24 13.46 6.79 -3.13
CA THR A 24 13.25 6.22 -4.47
C THR A 24 14.14 6.93 -5.50
N HIS A 25 14.11 8.26 -5.53
CA HIS A 25 14.99 9.06 -6.40
C HIS A 25 16.47 8.81 -6.15
N GLU A 26 16.90 8.67 -4.89
CA GLU A 26 18.28 8.37 -4.56
C GLU A 26 18.70 6.97 -5.05
N ILE A 27 17.81 5.97 -4.94
CA ILE A 27 18.03 4.64 -5.50
C ILE A 27 18.26 4.74 -7.01
N MET A 28 17.40 5.47 -7.74
CA MET A 28 17.54 5.64 -9.20
C MET A 28 18.85 6.34 -9.59
N ARG A 29 19.22 7.38 -8.85
CA ARG A 29 20.49 8.09 -9.06
C ARG A 29 21.69 7.17 -8.85
N ARG A 30 21.66 6.37 -7.78
CA ARG A 30 22.72 5.41 -7.47
C ARG A 30 22.80 4.29 -8.49
N LEU A 31 21.65 3.77 -8.95
CA LEU A 31 21.64 2.81 -10.05
C LEU A 31 22.37 3.41 -11.25
N ASN A 32 21.98 4.59 -11.75
CA ASN A 32 22.59 5.22 -12.93
C ASN A 32 24.10 5.43 -12.86
N THR A 33 24.68 5.51 -11.66
CA THR A 33 26.11 5.76 -11.44
C THR A 33 26.89 4.53 -10.97
N THR A 34 26.21 3.44 -10.64
CA THR A 34 26.83 2.19 -10.15
C THR A 34 26.95 1.18 -11.28
N PHE A 35 28.16 0.72 -11.59
CA PHE A 35 28.41 -0.23 -12.69
C PHE A 35 28.08 -1.69 -12.31
N ILE A 36 28.32 -2.09 -11.05
CA ILE A 36 28.07 -3.45 -10.55
C ILE A 36 27.04 -3.38 -9.43
N THR A 37 25.91 -4.08 -9.60
CA THR A 37 24.83 -4.18 -8.61
C THR A 37 24.73 -5.60 -8.05
N PRO A 38 24.28 -5.78 -6.78
CA PRO A 38 24.15 -7.10 -6.16
C PRO A 38 22.93 -7.89 -6.66
N LEU A 39 21.93 -7.20 -7.21
CA LEU A 39 20.75 -7.74 -7.87
C LEU A 39 20.68 -7.13 -9.28
N ASP A 40 19.81 -7.68 -10.14
CA ASP A 40 19.53 -7.08 -11.43
C ASP A 40 19.04 -5.65 -11.25
N ARG A 41 19.58 -4.74 -12.06
CA ARG A 41 19.25 -3.30 -11.99
C ARG A 41 17.77 -3.04 -12.16
N GLU A 42 17.15 -3.77 -13.08
CA GLU A 42 15.72 -3.66 -13.39
C GLU A 42 14.89 -4.06 -12.17
N ASP A 43 15.29 -5.12 -11.46
CA ASP A 43 14.62 -5.57 -10.25
C ASP A 43 14.73 -4.56 -9.10
N ILE A 44 15.90 -3.94 -8.91
CA ILE A 44 16.07 -2.89 -7.87
C ILE A 44 15.20 -1.67 -8.22
N HIS A 45 15.17 -1.28 -9.50
CA HIS A 45 14.32 -0.18 -9.96
C HIS A 45 12.84 -0.50 -9.72
N GLU A 46 12.39 -1.66 -10.17
CA GLU A 46 11.00 -2.08 -10.04
C GLU A 46 10.58 -2.16 -8.56
N LEU A 47 11.40 -2.78 -7.70
CA LEU A 47 11.12 -2.87 -6.27
C LEU A 47 11.00 -1.50 -5.61
N ALA A 48 11.90 -0.57 -5.94
CA ALA A 48 11.84 0.79 -5.39
C ALA A 48 10.57 1.51 -5.83
N THR A 49 10.22 1.45 -7.12
CA THR A 49 8.99 2.07 -7.64
C THR A 49 7.72 1.45 -7.03
N ARG A 50 7.67 0.13 -6.84
CA ARG A 50 6.49 -0.51 -6.21
C ARG A 50 6.32 -0.18 -4.74
N LEU A 51 7.42 0.03 -4.02
CA LEU A 51 7.36 0.51 -2.64
C LEU A 51 6.87 1.95 -2.55
N ASP A 52 7.27 2.79 -3.51
CA ASP A 52 6.80 4.16 -3.68
C ASP A 52 5.28 4.20 -3.90
N ASP A 53 4.78 3.39 -4.85
CA ASP A 53 3.35 3.28 -5.16
C ASP A 53 2.52 3.02 -3.87
N VAL A 54 3.00 2.17 -2.95
CA VAL A 54 2.30 1.91 -1.68
C VAL A 54 2.15 3.17 -0.84
N LEU A 55 3.20 3.99 -0.72
CA LEU A 55 3.16 5.24 0.05
C LEU A 55 2.24 6.27 -0.62
N ASP A 56 2.32 6.40 -1.95
CA ASP A 56 1.49 7.32 -2.74
C ASP A 56 0.00 7.05 -2.52
N TYR A 57 -0.43 5.79 -2.60
CA TYR A 57 -1.84 5.47 -2.41
C TYR A 57 -2.31 5.62 -0.96
N ILE A 58 -1.41 5.45 0.03
CA ILE A 58 -1.71 5.76 1.43
C ILE A 58 -1.90 7.27 1.63
N GLU A 59 -1.03 8.12 1.06
CA GLU A 59 -1.18 9.58 1.07
C GLU A 59 -2.49 9.98 0.38
N ALA A 60 -2.76 9.40 -0.78
CA ALA A 60 -3.93 9.73 -1.58
C ALA A 60 -5.24 9.32 -0.88
N ALA A 61 -5.25 8.23 -0.12
CA ALA A 61 -6.40 7.85 0.71
C ALA A 61 -6.59 8.82 1.90
N ALA A 62 -5.50 9.22 2.55
CA ALA A 62 -5.53 10.17 3.66
C ALA A 62 -6.00 11.56 3.21
N GLU A 63 -5.53 12.04 2.06
CA GLU A 63 -5.92 13.34 1.51
C GLU A 63 -7.40 13.34 1.10
N ARG A 64 -7.91 12.26 0.50
CA ARG A 64 -9.35 12.14 0.18
C ARG A 64 -10.24 12.27 1.40
N LEU A 65 -9.86 11.69 2.55
CA LEU A 65 -10.61 11.87 3.80
C LEU A 65 -10.73 13.36 4.19
N VAL A 66 -9.70 14.16 3.93
CA VAL A 66 -9.68 15.61 4.23
C VAL A 66 -10.46 16.40 3.18
N VAL A 67 -10.17 16.18 1.90
CA VAL A 67 -10.77 16.91 0.76
C VAL A 67 -12.27 16.66 0.67
N TYR A 68 -12.74 15.45 0.98
CA TYR A 68 -14.17 15.10 0.98
C TYR A 68 -14.90 15.52 2.26
N HIS A 69 -14.20 16.19 3.17
CA HIS A 69 -14.73 16.64 4.46
C HIS A 69 -15.41 15.51 5.24
N ILE A 70 -14.78 14.33 5.23
CA ILE A 70 -15.26 13.19 6.01
C ILE A 70 -15.23 13.56 7.49
N LYS A 71 -16.37 13.39 8.17
CA LYS A 71 -16.51 13.73 9.58
C LYS A 71 -15.91 12.63 10.45
N GLU A 72 -16.20 11.38 10.11
CA GLU A 72 -15.71 10.20 10.81
C GLU A 72 -15.54 9.04 9.83
N PRO A 73 -14.50 8.19 10.00
CA PRO A 73 -14.34 7.00 9.19
C PRO A 73 -15.40 5.96 9.52
N THR A 74 -15.90 5.25 8.51
CA THR A 74 -16.80 4.11 8.73
C THR A 74 -16.09 2.96 9.42
N SER A 75 -16.84 1.95 9.88
CA SER A 75 -16.25 0.68 10.35
C SER A 75 -15.46 -0.01 9.25
N ALA A 76 -15.98 -0.03 8.01
CA ALA A 76 -15.31 -0.59 6.85
C ALA A 76 -13.98 0.12 6.54
N CYS A 77 -13.94 1.46 6.59
CA CYS A 77 -12.71 2.24 6.40
C CYS A 77 -11.63 1.87 7.42
N ARG A 78 -12.01 1.72 8.71
CA ARG A 78 -11.08 1.31 9.77
C ARG A 78 -10.59 -0.12 9.56
N ALA A 79 -11.48 -1.03 9.17
CA ALA A 79 -11.12 -2.42 8.89
C ALA A 79 -10.16 -2.53 7.69
N MET A 80 -10.36 -1.75 6.62
CA MET A 80 -9.41 -1.66 5.50
C MET A 80 -8.05 -1.13 5.95
N ALA A 81 -8.03 -0.09 6.80
CA ALA A 81 -6.78 0.43 7.35
C ALA A 81 -6.03 -0.60 8.21
N ASP A 82 -6.75 -1.41 9.00
CA ASP A 82 -6.12 -2.50 9.77
C ASP A 82 -5.49 -3.57 8.86
N VAL A 83 -6.17 -3.90 7.76
CA VAL A 83 -5.64 -4.82 6.74
C VAL A 83 -4.37 -4.26 6.12
N ILE A 84 -4.37 -2.99 5.70
CA ILE A 84 -3.17 -2.32 5.15
C ILE A 84 -2.02 -2.37 6.15
N VAL A 85 -2.25 -2.07 7.43
CA VAL A 85 -1.19 -2.11 8.45
C VAL A 85 -0.60 -3.51 8.60
N ALA A 86 -1.44 -4.55 8.62
CA ALA A 86 -0.98 -5.94 8.68
C ALA A 86 -0.21 -6.34 7.41
N GLN A 87 -0.64 -5.86 6.25
CA GLN A 87 -0.05 -6.22 4.97
C GLN A 87 1.31 -5.54 4.78
N VAL A 88 1.43 -4.25 5.11
CA VAL A 88 2.70 -3.53 5.10
C VAL A 88 3.72 -4.17 6.06
N ALA A 89 3.28 -4.67 7.22
CA ALA A 89 4.15 -5.43 8.11
C ALA A 89 4.69 -6.71 7.45
N SER A 90 3.85 -7.43 6.71
CA SER A 90 4.26 -8.62 5.96
C SER A 90 5.20 -8.28 4.80
N VAL A 91 4.97 -7.16 4.11
CA VAL A 91 5.88 -6.62 3.09
C VAL A 91 7.26 -6.27 3.68
N ASP A 92 7.33 -5.63 4.85
CA ASP A 92 8.62 -5.36 5.54
C ASP A 92 9.38 -6.67 5.81
N HIS A 93 8.67 -7.73 6.20
CA HIS A 93 9.28 -9.05 6.35
C HIS A 93 9.78 -9.62 5.01
N CYS A 94 9.02 -9.50 3.92
CA CYS A 94 9.47 -9.91 2.59
C CYS A 94 10.78 -9.20 2.18
N ILE A 95 10.86 -7.88 2.36
CA ILE A 95 12.06 -7.09 2.04
C ILE A 95 13.26 -7.54 2.90
N ARG A 96 13.03 -7.83 4.18
CA ARG A 96 14.10 -8.33 5.07
C ARG A 96 14.61 -9.69 4.64
N SER A 97 13.72 -10.58 4.21
CA SER A 97 14.07 -11.92 3.71
C SER A 97 14.91 -11.85 2.44
N LEU A 98 14.68 -10.86 1.56
CA LEU A 98 15.49 -10.64 0.36
C LEU A 98 16.98 -10.41 0.68
N ARG A 99 17.29 -9.72 1.80
CA ARG A 99 18.68 -9.45 2.20
C ARG A 99 19.47 -10.72 2.53
N THR A 100 18.80 -11.75 3.03
CA THR A 100 19.41 -13.01 3.49
C THR A 100 19.07 -14.21 2.61
N MET A 101 18.29 -14.01 1.55
CA MET A 101 17.70 -15.09 0.74
C MET A 101 16.99 -16.12 1.63
N ASP A 102 16.25 -15.64 2.62
CA ASP A 102 15.57 -16.49 3.60
C ASP A 102 14.32 -17.16 2.96
N PRO A 103 14.21 -18.50 2.98
CA PRO A 103 13.02 -19.22 2.53
C PRO A 103 11.73 -18.80 3.25
N GLY A 104 11.85 -18.19 4.45
CA GLY A 104 10.74 -17.58 5.18
C GLY A 104 9.99 -16.48 4.40
N PHE A 105 10.55 -15.98 3.29
CA PHE A 105 9.85 -15.13 2.34
C PHE A 105 8.48 -15.69 1.92
N HIS A 106 8.38 -16.99 1.60
CA HIS A 106 7.14 -17.57 1.06
C HIS A 106 5.96 -17.47 2.04
N GLU A 107 6.20 -17.60 3.35
CA GLU A 107 5.14 -17.45 4.36
C GLU A 107 4.60 -16.02 4.38
N HIS A 108 5.49 -15.04 4.28
CA HIS A 108 5.10 -13.63 4.26
C HIS A 108 4.42 -13.22 2.95
N ALA A 109 4.87 -13.73 1.81
CA ALA A 109 4.22 -13.50 0.52
C ALA A 109 2.78 -14.09 0.50
N VAL A 110 2.60 -15.29 1.05
CA VAL A 110 1.26 -15.90 1.21
C VAL A 110 0.37 -15.05 2.13
N GLU A 111 0.92 -14.49 3.20
CA GLU A 111 0.16 -13.58 4.07
C GLU A 111 -0.23 -12.28 3.37
N VAL A 112 0.64 -11.70 2.54
CA VAL A 112 0.33 -10.53 1.72
C VAL A 112 -0.86 -10.82 0.79
N ASN A 113 -0.83 -11.93 0.05
CA ASN A 113 -1.93 -12.32 -0.84
C ASN A 113 -3.22 -12.64 -0.05
N ARG A 114 -3.14 -13.26 1.13
CA ARG A 114 -4.31 -13.50 1.98
C ARG A 114 -4.98 -12.19 2.43
N LEU A 115 -4.17 -11.18 2.76
CA LEU A 115 -4.65 -9.87 3.21
C LEU A 115 -5.24 -9.04 2.07
N GLU A 116 -4.65 -9.09 0.87
CA GLU A 116 -5.22 -8.53 -0.35
C GLU A 116 -6.61 -9.11 -0.61
N ASN A 117 -6.75 -10.45 -0.68
CA ASN A 117 -8.03 -11.11 -0.89
C ASN A 117 -9.09 -10.72 0.16
N ARG A 118 -8.64 -10.44 1.39
CA ARG A 118 -9.51 -9.95 2.47
C ARG A 118 -9.95 -8.52 2.25
N ALA A 119 -9.07 -7.62 1.85
CA ALA A 119 -9.39 -6.23 1.49
C ALA A 119 -10.37 -6.18 0.31
N ASP A 120 -10.11 -7.01 -0.69
CA ASP A 120 -10.87 -7.13 -1.91
C ASP A 120 -12.30 -7.65 -1.66
N SER A 121 -12.45 -8.64 -0.77
CA SER A 121 -13.75 -9.10 -0.27
C SER A 121 -14.48 -8.00 0.52
N LEU A 122 -13.76 -7.29 1.41
CA LEU A 122 -14.32 -6.21 2.22
C LEU A 122 -14.80 -5.04 1.35
N LEU A 123 -14.08 -4.69 0.28
CA LEU A 123 -14.50 -3.70 -0.70
C LEU A 123 -15.83 -4.12 -1.34
N ARG A 124 -15.90 -5.35 -1.88
CA ARG A 124 -17.11 -5.87 -2.55
C ARG A 124 -18.33 -5.87 -1.63
N GLU A 125 -18.18 -6.36 -0.40
CA GLU A 125 -19.25 -6.36 0.61
C GLU A 125 -19.69 -4.93 0.95
N THR A 126 -18.74 -4.01 1.14
CA THR A 126 -19.02 -2.61 1.51
C THR A 126 -19.72 -1.86 0.37
N LEU A 127 -19.30 -2.07 -0.88
CA LEU A 127 -19.94 -1.47 -2.04
C LEU A 127 -21.37 -2.00 -2.20
N ALA A 128 -21.59 -3.31 -2.08
CA ALA A 128 -22.93 -3.90 -2.19
C ALA A 128 -23.90 -3.29 -1.16
N ALA A 129 -23.51 -3.25 0.12
CA ALA A 129 -24.33 -2.64 1.17
C ALA A 129 -24.60 -1.14 0.92
N MET A 130 -23.57 -0.40 0.48
CA MET A 130 -23.69 1.03 0.22
C MET A 130 -24.68 1.35 -0.92
N PHE A 131 -24.72 0.55 -1.98
CA PHE A 131 -25.64 0.73 -3.10
C PHE A 131 -27.07 0.27 -2.81
N GLU A 132 -27.28 -0.58 -1.81
CA GLU A 132 -28.62 -0.98 -1.34
C GLU A 132 -29.21 0.03 -0.34
N GLU A 133 -28.38 0.59 0.55
CA GLU A 133 -28.83 1.38 1.70
C GLU A 133 -28.79 2.89 1.48
N SER A 134 -27.90 3.40 0.62
CA SER A 134 -27.66 4.85 0.51
C SER A 134 -28.51 5.52 -0.57
N ALA A 135 -29.24 6.57 -0.17
CA ALA A 135 -29.96 7.45 -1.09
C ALA A 135 -29.15 8.70 -1.51
N ASP A 136 -28.01 8.98 -0.86
CA ASP A 136 -27.18 10.15 -1.16
C ASP A 136 -26.02 9.78 -2.09
N ALA A 137 -26.17 10.11 -3.36
CA ALA A 137 -25.17 9.86 -4.39
C ALA A 137 -23.81 10.55 -4.10
N ILE A 138 -23.79 11.69 -3.41
CA ILE A 138 -22.54 12.39 -3.09
C ILE A 138 -21.74 11.58 -2.06
N GLU A 139 -22.40 11.06 -1.03
CA GLU A 139 -21.73 10.22 -0.04
C GLU A 139 -21.30 8.87 -0.64
N VAL A 140 -22.09 8.30 -1.55
CA VAL A 140 -21.70 7.10 -2.32
C VAL A 140 -20.42 7.35 -3.12
N ILE A 141 -20.31 8.47 -3.84
CA ILE A 141 -19.11 8.81 -4.63
C ILE A 141 -17.88 8.95 -3.73
N LYS A 142 -17.98 9.72 -2.64
CA LYS A 142 -16.86 9.94 -1.72
C LYS A 142 -16.34 8.64 -1.14
N TRP A 143 -17.24 7.79 -0.63
CA TRP A 143 -16.85 6.55 0.02
C TRP A 143 -16.37 5.51 -0.97
N LYS A 144 -17.00 5.39 -2.14
CA LYS A 144 -16.53 4.51 -3.21
C LYS A 144 -15.07 4.82 -3.55
N GLU A 145 -14.74 6.08 -3.82
CA GLU A 145 -13.37 6.45 -4.17
C GLU A 145 -12.37 6.22 -3.03
N ILE A 146 -12.76 6.47 -1.77
CA ILE A 146 -11.90 6.16 -0.61
C ILE A 146 -11.65 4.65 -0.50
N TYR A 147 -12.69 3.82 -0.62
CA TYR A 147 -12.53 2.37 -0.48
C TYR A 147 -11.73 1.76 -1.62
N GLU A 148 -11.96 2.20 -2.86
CA GLU A 148 -11.17 1.76 -4.01
C GLU A 148 -9.71 2.19 -3.86
N THR A 149 -9.43 3.40 -3.36
CA THR A 149 -8.04 3.84 -3.09
C THR A 149 -7.38 2.98 -2.01
N LEU A 150 -8.10 2.64 -0.93
CA LEU A 150 -7.58 1.79 0.15
C LEU A 150 -7.31 0.35 -0.33
N GLU A 151 -8.16 -0.19 -1.21
CA GLU A 151 -7.94 -1.50 -1.83
C GLU A 151 -6.74 -1.44 -2.80
N THR A 152 -6.57 -0.36 -3.55
CA THR A 152 -5.38 -0.20 -4.40
C THR A 152 -4.08 -0.24 -3.59
N VAL A 153 -4.05 0.30 -2.35
CA VAL A 153 -2.88 0.14 -1.46
C VAL A 153 -2.55 -1.33 -1.23
N THR A 154 -3.58 -2.17 -1.05
CA THR A 154 -3.40 -3.60 -0.78
C THR A 154 -2.91 -4.36 -2.01
N ASP A 155 -3.39 -4.00 -3.20
CA ASP A 155 -2.88 -4.52 -4.48
C ASP A 155 -1.42 -4.09 -4.73
N ARG A 156 -1.05 -2.84 -4.44
CA ARG A 156 0.36 -2.40 -4.52
C ARG A 156 1.29 -3.17 -3.58
N CYS A 157 0.80 -3.55 -2.39
CA CYS A 157 1.58 -4.40 -1.48
C CYS A 157 1.81 -5.80 -2.06
N GLU A 158 0.83 -6.35 -2.79
CA GLU A 158 0.98 -7.62 -3.51
C GLU A 158 2.00 -7.50 -4.65
N ASP A 159 1.95 -6.42 -5.43
CA ASP A 159 2.94 -6.14 -6.48
C ASP A 159 4.37 -6.15 -5.94
N VAL A 160 4.61 -5.56 -4.76
CA VAL A 160 5.92 -5.61 -4.09
C VAL A 160 6.34 -7.05 -3.78
N ALA A 161 5.44 -7.86 -3.23
CA ALA A 161 5.74 -9.26 -2.92
C ALA A 161 6.06 -10.06 -4.19
N ASN A 162 5.33 -9.84 -5.27
CA ASN A 162 5.55 -10.48 -6.58
C ASN A 162 6.93 -10.15 -7.16
N VAL A 163 7.36 -8.88 -7.05
CA VAL A 163 8.71 -8.47 -7.47
C VAL A 163 9.78 -9.21 -6.67
N ILE A 164 9.63 -9.27 -5.35
CA ILE A 164 10.59 -9.96 -4.47
C ILE A 164 10.64 -11.47 -4.78
N GLU A 165 9.50 -12.11 -5.03
CA GLU A 165 9.44 -13.51 -5.44
C GLU A 165 10.20 -13.73 -6.75
N GLY A 166 9.99 -12.86 -7.73
CA GLY A 166 10.71 -12.89 -9.00
C GLY A 166 12.23 -12.80 -8.83
N ILE A 167 12.70 -11.92 -7.94
CA ILE A 167 14.13 -11.80 -7.62
C ILE A 167 14.68 -13.08 -7.02
N ILE A 168 13.99 -13.66 -6.04
CA ILE A 168 14.41 -14.88 -5.35
C ILE A 168 14.48 -16.05 -6.33
N LEU A 169 13.49 -16.20 -7.23
CA LEU A 169 13.47 -17.25 -8.24
C LEU A 169 14.62 -17.14 -9.25
N LYS A 170 15.08 -15.94 -9.59
CA LYS A 170 16.25 -15.74 -10.47
C LYS A 170 17.56 -16.13 -9.80
N MET A 171 17.63 -16.06 -8.47
CA MET A 171 18.85 -16.30 -7.70
C MET A 171 18.96 -17.71 -7.09
N ALA A 172 17.91 -18.52 -7.22
CA ALA A 172 17.86 -19.93 -6.85
C ALA A 172 18.51 -20.83 -7.92
#